data_AF-A0A2D4VM39-F1
#
_entry.id   AF-A0A2D4VM39-F1
#
_cell.length_a   1.000
_cell.length_b   1.000
_cell.length_c   1.000
_cell.angle_alpha   90.00
_cell.angle_beta   90.00
_cell.angle_gamma   90.00
#
_symmetry.space_group_name_H-M   'P 1'
#
loop_
_entity.id
_entity.type
_entity.pdbx_description
1 polymer ?
#
loop_
_entity_poly.entity_id
_entity_poly.type
_entity_poly.pdbx_seq_one_letter_code
_entity_poly.pdbx_strand_id
1 'polypeptide(L)'
;MRAVLGLIVILIVAAILAPLLYYGTADPCRMLAREMAADAYKPMAKTLGGDPDDVPESVERPMRLITSQMSGRECSEELWDRWFGSGGNS
;
A
#
# COMPACT_ATOMS: atom_id res chain seq x y z
N MET A 1 -1.52 12.94 -30.89
CA MET A 1 -1.81 11.50 -30.70
C MET A 1 -0.60 10.69 -30.25
N ARG A 2 0.53 10.69 -30.98
CA ARG A 2 1.73 9.90 -30.60
C ARG A 2 2.32 10.26 -29.22
N ALA A 3 2.36 11.56 -28.88
CA ALA A 3 2.82 12.01 -27.58
C ALA A 3 1.89 11.60 -26.43
N VAL A 4 0.57 11.61 -26.66
CA VAL A 4 -0.44 11.19 -25.68
C VAL A 4 -0.34 9.69 -25.41
N LEU A 5 -0.16 8.88 -26.46
CA LEU A 5 0.08 7.45 -26.34
C LEU A 5 1.36 7.14 -25.55
N GLY A 6 2.45 7.88 -25.81
CA GLY A 6 3.69 7.73 -25.03
C GLY A 6 3.50 8.05 -23.54
N LEU A 7 2.74 9.09 -23.23
CA LEU A 7 2.48 9.52 -21.85
C LEU A 7 1.63 8.48 -21.08
N ILE A 8 0.62 7.90 -21.74
CA ILE A 8 -0.19 6.81 -21.17
C ILE A 8 0.68 5.61 -20.81
N VAL A 9 1.59 5.20 -21.71
CA VAL A 9 2.50 4.07 -21.46
C VAL A 9 3.41 4.35 -20.27
N ILE A 10 3.95 5.57 -20.17
CA ILE A 10 4.80 5.97 -19.03
C ILE A 10 4.01 5.90 -17.71
N LEU A 11 2.76 6.35 -17.70
CA LEU A 11 1.91 6.29 -16.50
C LEU A 11 1.61 4.85 -16.07
N ILE A 12 1.33 3.95 -17.02
CA ILE A 12 1.09 2.53 -16.72
C ILE A 12 2.36 1.90 -16.13
N VAL A 13 3.51 2.16 -16.74
CA VAL A 13 4.81 1.65 -16.26
C VAL A 13 5.12 2.18 -14.86
N ALA A 14 4.88 3.47 -14.61
CA ALA A 14 5.04 4.07 -13.30
C ALA A 14 4.10 3.46 -12.24
N ALA A 15 2.83 3.20 -12.59
CA ALA A 15 1.85 2.60 -11.68
C ALA A 15 2.22 1.17 -11.25
N ILE A 16 2.97 0.44 -12.08
CA ILE A 16 3.44 -0.91 -11.75
C ILE A 16 4.79 -0.88 -11.02
N LEU A 17 5.72 -0.01 -11.46
CA LEU A 17 7.06 0.08 -10.86
C LEU A 17 7.08 0.76 -9.50
N ALA A 18 6.23 1.78 -9.28
CA ALA A 18 6.18 2.51 -8.01
C ALA A 18 5.91 1.59 -6.80
N PRO A 19 4.89 0.71 -6.79
CA PRO A 19 4.65 -0.17 -5.67
C PRO A 19 5.75 -1.24 -5.52
N LEU A 20 6.39 -1.69 -6.60
CA LEU A 20 7.54 -2.60 -6.52
C LEU A 20 8.75 -1.96 -5.84
N LEU A 21 9.05 -0.70 -6.16
CA LEU A 21 10.15 0.05 -5.54
C LEU A 21 9.84 0.44 -4.09
N TYR A 22 8.59 0.74 -3.78
CA TYR A 22 8.17 1.16 -2.45
C TYR A 22 8.04 -0.01 -1.46
N TYR A 23 7.38 -1.11 -1.89
CA TYR A 23 7.14 -2.26 -1.01
C TYR A 23 8.21 -3.34 -1.09
N GLY A 24 9.01 -3.39 -2.16
CA GLY A 24 10.06 -4.41 -2.36
C GLY A 24 9.53 -5.82 -2.62
N THR A 25 8.23 -5.95 -2.88
CA THR A 25 7.53 -7.22 -3.14
C THR A 25 6.47 -6.98 -4.20
N ALA A 26 6.15 -7.99 -5.02
CA ALA A 26 5.03 -7.97 -5.97
C ALA A 26 3.76 -8.64 -5.40
N ASP A 27 3.83 -9.18 -4.19
CA ASP A 27 2.73 -9.87 -3.53
C ASP A 27 1.76 -8.83 -2.93
N PRO A 28 0.50 -8.76 -3.42
CA PRO A 28 -0.48 -7.78 -2.97
C PRO A 28 -0.84 -7.95 -1.49
N CYS A 29 -0.79 -9.17 -0.94
CA CYS A 29 -1.10 -9.41 0.46
C CYS A 29 0.00 -8.87 1.38
N ARG A 30 1.28 -8.96 0.97
CA ARG A 30 2.38 -8.31 1.71
C ARG A 30 2.32 -6.79 1.63
N MET A 31 1.96 -6.22 0.48
CA MET A 31 1.75 -4.78 0.35
C MET A 31 0.63 -4.31 1.28
N LEU A 32 -0.50 -5.01 1.23
CA LEU A 32 -1.67 -4.69 2.05
C LEU A 32 -1.37 -4.76 3.55
N ALA A 33 -0.62 -5.77 3.97
CA ALA A 33 -0.22 -5.91 5.38
C ALA A 33 0.59 -4.71 5.87
N ARG A 34 1.50 -4.19 5.03
CA ARG A 34 2.29 -2.99 5.34
C ARG A 34 1.42 -1.75 5.42
N GLU A 35 0.48 -1.61 4.50
CA GLU A 35 -0.41 -0.47 4.42
C GLU A 35 -1.37 -0.41 5.62
N MET A 36 -1.99 -1.53 5.97
CA MET A 36 -2.82 -1.64 7.18
C MET A 36 -2.03 -1.35 8.46
N ALA A 37 -0.78 -1.82 8.52
CA ALA A 37 0.09 -1.57 9.66
C ALA A 37 0.49 -0.08 9.76
N ALA A 38 0.79 0.55 8.63
CA ALA A 38 1.06 1.98 8.54
C ALA A 38 -0.14 2.82 8.95
N ASP A 39 -1.33 2.52 8.43
CA ASP A 39 -2.57 3.24 8.78
C ASP A 39 -2.89 3.14 10.27
N ALA A 40 -2.68 1.97 10.89
CA ALA A 40 -2.88 1.78 12.32
C ALA A 40 -1.82 2.51 13.16
N TYR A 41 -0.57 2.55 12.68
CA TYR A 41 0.56 3.13 13.41
C TYR A 41 0.62 4.65 13.31
N LYS A 42 0.34 5.22 12.13
CA LYS A 42 0.39 6.66 11.83
C LYS A 42 -0.32 7.57 12.86
N PRO A 43 -1.54 7.27 13.35
CA PRO A 43 -2.17 8.08 14.40
C PRO A 43 -1.46 7.96 15.75
N MET A 44 -0.87 6.80 16.07
CA MET A 44 -0.09 6.61 17.29
C MET A 44 1.28 7.30 17.19
N ALA A 45 1.97 7.18 16.07
CA ALA A 45 3.24 7.86 15.80
C ALA A 45 3.09 9.38 15.91
N LYS A 46 2.03 9.93 15.30
CA LYS A 46 1.71 11.37 15.37
C LYS A 46 1.47 11.88 16.80
N THR A 47 0.92 11.05 17.68
CA THR A 47 0.64 11.43 19.07
C THR A 47 1.83 11.21 20.00
N LEU A 48 2.65 10.20 19.73
CA LEU A 48 3.83 9.85 20.53
C LEU A 48 5.12 10.53 20.06
N GLY A 49 5.06 11.32 18.97
CA GLY A 49 6.24 11.97 18.37
C GLY A 49 7.18 11.01 17.66
N GLY A 50 6.68 9.81 17.28
CA GLY A 50 7.41 8.83 16.48
C GLY A 50 7.31 9.12 15.00
N ASP A 51 8.17 8.47 14.21
CA ASP A 51 8.16 8.58 12.76
C ASP A 51 6.97 7.76 12.19
N PRO A 52 5.98 8.39 11.52
CA PRO A 52 4.81 7.67 10.99
C PRO A 52 5.14 6.66 9.90
N ASP A 53 6.31 6.77 9.27
CA ASP A 53 6.73 5.90 8.17
C ASP A 53 7.58 4.71 8.67
N ASP A 54 8.05 4.75 9.92
CA ASP A 54 8.84 3.67 10.54
C ASP A 54 7.94 2.72 11.35
N VAL A 55 7.14 1.93 10.63
CA VAL A 55 6.19 0.99 11.23
C VAL A 55 6.94 -0.18 11.87
N PRO A 56 6.79 -0.40 13.19
CA PRO A 56 7.49 -1.48 13.87
C PRO A 56 6.93 -2.86 13.46
N GLU A 57 7.82 -3.86 13.42
CA GLU A 57 7.47 -5.23 13.01
C GLU A 57 6.35 -5.85 13.87
N SER A 58 6.20 -5.38 15.12
CA SER A 58 5.13 -5.79 16.04
C SER A 58 3.72 -5.45 15.52
N VAL A 59 3.58 -4.40 14.70
CA VAL A 59 2.32 -3.99 14.07
C VAL A 59 2.15 -4.66 12.70
N GLU A 60 3.26 -4.90 11.98
CA GLU A 60 3.21 -5.56 10.67
C GLU A 60 2.88 -7.06 10.76
N ARG A 61 3.40 -7.77 11.76
CA ARG A 61 3.18 -9.21 11.96
C ARG A 61 1.70 -9.62 12.06
N PRO A 62 0.85 -9.00 12.90
CA PRO A 62 -0.56 -9.35 12.97
C PRO A 62 -1.29 -9.05 11.65
N MET A 63 -0.93 -7.98 10.95
CA MET A 63 -1.51 -7.68 9.64
C MET A 63 -1.12 -8.70 8.56
N ARG A 64 0.11 -9.23 8.61
CA ARG A 64 0.51 -10.36 7.75
C ARG A 64 -0.31 -11.62 8.03
N LEU A 65 -0.68 -11.88 9.29
CA LEU A 65 -1.54 -13.02 9.63
C LEU A 65 -2.97 -12.81 9.09
N ILE A 66 -3.52 -11.62 9.22
CA ILE A 66 -4.84 -11.28 8.70
C ILE A 66 -4.87 -11.44 7.17
N THR A 67 -3.92 -10.82 6.47
CA THR A 67 -3.82 -10.89 5.01
C THR A 67 -3.48 -12.30 4.50
N SER A 68 -2.80 -13.14 5.29
CA SER A 68 -2.55 -14.54 4.91
C SER A 68 -3.82 -15.40 4.83
N GLN A 69 -4.92 -14.96 5.45
CA GLN A 69 -6.22 -15.61 5.33
C GLN A 69 -7.06 -15.08 4.16
N MET A 70 -6.61 -14.02 3.49
CA MET A 70 -7.27 -13.45 2.32
C MET A 70 -6.75 -14.10 1.05
N SER A 71 -7.60 -14.14 0.02
CA SER A 71 -7.17 -14.47 -1.33
C SER A 71 -6.37 -13.30 -1.94
N GLY A 72 -5.45 -13.60 -2.86
CA GLY A 72 -4.68 -12.56 -3.55
C GLY A 72 -5.56 -11.51 -4.26
N ARG A 73 -6.78 -11.89 -4.68
CA ARG A 73 -7.75 -10.98 -5.28
C ARG A 73 -8.31 -10.00 -4.25
N GLU A 74 -8.75 -10.50 -3.09
CA GLU A 74 -9.22 -9.66 -1.98
C GLU A 74 -8.12 -8.72 -1.51
N CYS A 75 -6.87 -9.21 -1.39
CA CYS A 75 -5.73 -8.36 -1.05
C CYS A 75 -5.55 -7.21 -2.05
N SER A 76 -5.68 -7.50 -3.35
CA SER A 76 -5.53 -6.49 -4.40
C SER A 76 -6.70 -5.51 -4.46
N GLU A 77 -7.94 -5.96 -4.27
CA GLU A 77 -9.13 -5.10 -4.26
C GLU A 77 -9.07 -4.14 -3.06
N GLU A 78 -8.65 -4.64 -1.92
CA GLU A 78 -8.60 -3.87 -0.69
C GLU A 78 -7.36 -2.94 -0.62
N LEU A 79 -6.25 -3.31 -1.25
CA LEU A 79 -5.13 -2.41 -1.52
C LEU A 79 -5.56 -1.29 -2.48
N TRP A 80 -6.29 -1.67 -3.55
CA TRP A 80 -6.80 -0.70 -4.52
C TRP A 80 -7.78 0.29 -3.89
N ASP A 81 -8.65 -0.18 -3.00
CA ASP A 81 -9.58 0.69 -2.26
C ASP A 81 -8.83 1.66 -1.32
N ARG A 82 -7.72 1.24 -0.70
CA ARG A 82 -6.88 2.15 0.10
C ARG A 82 -6.17 3.21 -0.75
N TRP A 83 -5.73 2.86 -1.95
CA TRP A 83 -5.02 3.79 -2.85
C TRP A 83 -5.96 4.75 -3.58
N PHE A 84 -7.10 4.23 -4.06
CA PHE A 84 -7.95 4.90 -5.04
C PHE A 84 -9.44 4.88 -4.68
N GLY A 85 -9.83 4.08 -3.68
CA GLY A 85 -11.18 4.06 -3.15
C GLY A 85 -11.53 5.41 -2.53
N SER A 86 -12.77 5.82 -2.75
CA SER A 86 -13.31 7.12 -2.36
C SER A 86 -13.43 7.29 -0.83
N GLY A 87 -12.29 7.50 -0.17
CA GLY A 87 -12.12 7.94 1.21
C GLY A 87 -10.95 8.92 1.38
N GLY A 88 -10.41 9.45 0.27
CA GLY A 88 -9.42 10.52 0.25
C GLY A 88 -10.00 11.86 0.70
N ASN A 89 -10.18 12.04 2.02
CA ASN A 89 -10.14 13.34 2.65
C ASN A 89 -9.60 13.18 4.08
N SER A 90 -8.26 13.23 4.18
CA SER A 90 -7.60 13.77 5.37
C SER A 90 -7.92 15.25 5.51
#